data_AF-M3IQU8-F1
#
_entry.id   AF-M3IQU8-F1
#
_cell.length_a   1.000
_cell.length_b   1.000
_cell.length_c   1.000
_cell.angle_alpha   90.00
_cell.angle_beta   90.00
_cell.angle_gamma   90.00
#
_symmetry.space_group_name_H-M   'P 1'
#
loop_
_entity.id
_entity.type
_entity.pdbx_description
1 polymer ?
#
loop_
_entity_poly.entity_id
_entity_poly.type
_entity_poly.pdbx_seq_one_letter_code
_entity_poly.pdbx_strand_id
1 'polypeptide(L)'
;MDRYLKAEEIQLMDFLKSKVWTRSAKENIHFKFSRLGLERLHYWKLKSLIPDLVLPTRYFMGLRFRRTPVGIPILTLTPCDNQNLLPGKHLKEFIRLNEKIRQNPLQDAFFPKWKLNFDTHKFGVISRSKLKKIALDFHRVIEVTNIWTDEEKLIFDIHSENIIITFPDFSLKIFDYHVFDEHLYEPSKENPSPEIDHINTIREFVRSFELG
;
A
#
# COMPACT_ATOMS: atom_id res chain seq x y z
N MET A 1 4.01 -23.60 -1.06
CA MET A 1 2.81 -23.43 -0.20
C MET A 1 3.21 -23.53 1.26
N ASP A 2 3.84 -24.63 1.67
CA ASP A 2 4.20 -24.93 3.07
C ASP A 2 5.18 -23.96 3.72
N ARG A 3 5.83 -23.09 2.93
CA ARG A 3 6.69 -22.00 3.43
C ARG A 3 5.93 -20.72 3.80
N TYR A 4 4.72 -20.52 3.26
CA TYR A 4 4.00 -19.24 3.35
C TYR A 4 2.58 -19.36 3.91
N LEU A 5 2.01 -20.57 3.92
CA LEU A 5 0.75 -20.90 4.56
C LEU A 5 0.99 -21.76 5.80
N LYS A 6 0.13 -21.59 6.81
CA LYS A 6 0.12 -22.43 8.00
C LYS A 6 -0.48 -23.80 7.68
N ALA A 7 -0.16 -24.81 8.49
CA ALA A 7 -0.71 -26.16 8.34
C ALA A 7 -2.24 -26.16 8.35
N GLU A 8 -2.85 -25.35 9.22
CA GLU A 8 -4.31 -25.22 9.33
C GLU A 8 -4.91 -24.57 8.07
N GLU A 9 -4.19 -23.65 7.42
CA GLU A 9 -4.65 -23.00 6.18
C GLU A 9 -4.59 -23.95 4.99
N ILE A 10 -3.56 -24.82 4.95
CA ILE A 10 -3.45 -25.87 3.93
C ILE A 10 -4.58 -26.88 4.12
N GLN A 11 -4.83 -27.33 5.34
CA GLN A 11 -5.95 -28.23 5.66
C GLN A 11 -7.30 -27.61 5.25
N LEU A 12 -7.52 -26.33 5.54
CA LEU A 12 -8.73 -25.62 5.14
C LEU A 12 -8.84 -25.53 3.60
N MET A 13 -7.75 -25.22 2.90
CA MET A 13 -7.72 -25.16 1.44
C MET A 13 -8.12 -26.52 0.84
N ASP A 14 -7.53 -27.62 1.31
CA ASP A 14 -7.79 -28.95 0.79
C ASP A 14 -9.22 -29.41 1.11
N PHE A 15 -9.71 -29.11 2.32
CA PHE A 15 -11.11 -29.33 2.67
C PHE A 15 -12.04 -28.58 1.70
N LEU A 16 -11.82 -27.29 1.45
CA LEU A 16 -12.66 -26.49 0.56
C LEU A 16 -12.59 -26.98 -0.89
N LYS A 17 -11.41 -27.38 -1.38
CA LYS A 17 -11.23 -27.99 -2.70
C LYS A 17 -11.97 -29.32 -2.83
N SER A 18 -12.12 -30.10 -1.75
CA SER A 18 -12.89 -31.34 -1.74
C SER A 18 -14.40 -31.12 -1.87
N LYS A 19 -14.90 -29.93 -1.49
CA LYS A 19 -16.33 -29.57 -1.56
C LYS A 19 -16.77 -29.04 -2.92
N VAL A 20 -15.84 -28.79 -3.84
CA VAL A 20 -16.14 -28.31 -5.19
C VAL A 20 -15.82 -29.36 -6.25
N TRP A 21 -16.64 -29.40 -7.29
CA TRP A 21 -16.62 -30.47 -8.29
C TRP A 21 -15.77 -30.11 -9.50
N THR A 22 -15.79 -28.84 -9.93
CA THR A 22 -15.09 -28.41 -11.13
C THR A 22 -13.62 -28.11 -10.86
N ARG A 23 -12.78 -28.41 -11.87
CA ARG A 23 -11.34 -28.07 -11.84
C ARG A 23 -11.12 -26.57 -11.64
N SER A 24 -11.85 -25.73 -12.37
CA SER A 24 -11.76 -24.28 -12.27
C SER A 24 -12.06 -23.77 -10.85
N ALA A 25 -13.06 -24.32 -10.16
CA ALA A 25 -13.35 -23.94 -8.78
C ALA A 25 -12.21 -24.33 -7.82
N LYS A 26 -11.60 -25.52 -8.02
CA LYS A 26 -10.43 -25.96 -7.24
C LYS A 26 -9.23 -25.06 -7.45
N GLU A 27 -8.95 -24.67 -8.70
CA GLU A 27 -7.88 -23.75 -9.07
C GLU A 27 -8.11 -22.35 -8.47
N ASN A 28 -9.34 -21.84 -8.49
CA ASN A 28 -9.70 -20.57 -7.87
C ASN A 28 -9.48 -20.59 -6.35
N ILE A 29 -9.87 -21.65 -5.65
CA ILE A 29 -9.58 -21.80 -4.22
C ILE A 29 -8.07 -21.81 -4.00
N HIS A 30 -7.34 -22.61 -4.77
CA HIS A 30 -5.88 -22.67 -4.66
C HIS A 30 -5.23 -21.30 -4.86
N PHE A 31 -5.64 -20.56 -5.89
CA PHE A 31 -5.15 -19.21 -6.16
C PHE A 31 -5.38 -18.25 -4.99
N LYS A 32 -6.57 -18.28 -4.37
CA LYS A 32 -6.88 -17.43 -3.21
C LYS A 32 -5.96 -17.71 -2.02
N PHE A 33 -5.68 -18.97 -1.73
CA PHE A 33 -4.73 -19.34 -0.67
C PHE A 33 -3.29 -18.98 -1.04
N SER A 34 -2.86 -19.19 -2.29
CA SER A 34 -1.55 -18.71 -2.76
C SER A 34 -1.40 -17.20 -2.58
N ARG A 35 -2.44 -16.43 -2.93
CA ARG A 35 -2.47 -14.98 -2.75
C ARG A 35 -2.33 -14.57 -1.28
N LEU A 36 -3.01 -15.25 -0.36
CA LEU A 36 -2.85 -15.01 1.09
C LEU A 36 -1.40 -15.21 1.53
N GLY A 37 -0.75 -16.28 1.07
CA GLY A 37 0.66 -16.56 1.39
C GLY A 37 1.60 -15.49 0.82
N LEU A 38 1.31 -14.99 -0.38
CA LEU A 38 2.08 -13.93 -1.03
C LEU A 38 1.94 -12.59 -0.29
N GLU A 39 0.72 -12.18 0.05
CA GLU A 39 0.46 -10.96 0.84
C GLU A 39 1.21 -10.99 2.18
N ARG A 40 1.24 -12.17 2.84
CA ARG A 40 2.01 -12.38 4.07
C ARG A 40 3.53 -12.31 3.84
N LEU A 41 4.04 -12.85 2.73
CA LEU A 41 5.46 -12.78 2.40
C LEU A 41 5.91 -11.34 2.16
N HIS A 42 5.14 -10.61 1.35
CA HIS A 42 5.36 -9.18 1.10
C HIS A 42 5.32 -8.39 2.40
N TYR A 43 4.39 -8.74 3.29
CA TYR A 43 4.33 -8.15 4.60
C TYR A 43 5.64 -8.31 5.39
N TRP A 44 6.13 -9.55 5.49
CA TRP A 44 7.34 -9.87 6.22
C TRP A 44 8.59 -9.22 5.62
N LYS A 45 8.72 -9.20 4.30
CA LYS A 45 9.83 -8.51 3.61
C LYS A 45 9.88 -7.03 3.97
N LEU A 46 8.75 -6.32 3.89
CA LEU A 46 8.73 -4.89 4.23
C LEU A 46 9.04 -4.67 5.71
N LYS A 47 8.39 -5.47 6.57
CA LYS A 47 8.58 -5.39 8.01
C LYS A 47 10.03 -5.66 8.41
N SER A 48 10.78 -6.50 7.70
CA SER A 48 12.21 -6.68 8.00
C SER A 48 13.07 -5.46 7.66
N LEU A 49 12.67 -4.65 6.68
CA LEU A 49 13.42 -3.46 6.27
C LEU A 49 13.07 -2.22 7.13
N ILE A 50 11.79 -2.02 7.43
CA ILE A 50 11.28 -0.87 8.19
C ILE A 50 10.30 -1.31 9.30
N PRO A 51 10.76 -2.11 10.28
CA PRO A 51 9.89 -2.80 11.25
C PRO A 51 9.04 -1.87 12.11
N ASP A 52 9.55 -0.68 12.39
CA ASP A 52 8.90 0.36 13.18
C ASP A 52 7.91 1.20 12.35
N LEU A 53 7.99 1.18 11.02
CA LEU A 53 7.06 1.92 10.14
C LEU A 53 5.87 1.05 9.72
N VAL A 54 6.00 -0.27 9.66
CA VAL A 54 4.92 -1.15 9.19
C VAL A 54 3.95 -1.51 10.32
N LEU A 55 2.65 -1.32 10.10
CA LEU A 55 1.65 -1.75 11.09
C LEU A 55 1.64 -3.27 11.28
N PRO A 56 1.45 -3.77 12.52
CA PRO A 56 1.14 -5.17 12.74
C PRO A 56 -0.13 -5.58 11.98
N THR A 57 0.03 -6.46 10.98
CA THR A 57 -1.07 -6.95 10.13
C THR A 57 -1.22 -8.45 10.29
N ARG A 58 -2.45 -8.91 10.52
CA ARG A 58 -2.79 -10.34 10.56
C ARG A 58 -3.52 -10.72 9.28
N TYR A 59 -2.93 -11.63 8.50
CA TYR A 59 -3.53 -12.16 7.28
C TYR A 59 -4.23 -13.50 7.53
N PHE A 60 -5.47 -13.63 7.07
CA PHE A 60 -6.30 -14.83 7.18
C PHE A 60 -7.27 -14.97 6.00
N MET A 61 -7.84 -16.17 5.80
CA MET A 61 -8.95 -16.34 4.86
C MET A 61 -10.28 -15.99 5.52
N GLY A 62 -11.05 -15.08 4.91
CA GLY A 62 -12.37 -14.67 5.36
C GLY A 62 -13.47 -14.92 4.32
N LEU A 63 -14.73 -14.82 4.77
CA LEU A 63 -15.90 -14.79 3.89
C LEU A 63 -16.36 -13.33 3.73
N ARG A 64 -16.36 -12.84 2.50
CA ARG A 64 -16.89 -11.52 2.16
C ARG A 64 -18.34 -11.65 1.72
N PHE A 65 -19.20 -10.88 2.36
CA PHE A 65 -20.60 -10.73 2.01
C PHE A 65 -20.78 -9.50 1.12
N ARG A 66 -21.34 -9.68 -0.08
CA ARG A 66 -21.78 -8.55 -0.93
C ARG A 66 -23.29 -8.62 -1.16
N ARG A 67 -23.98 -7.53 -0.83
CA ARG A 67 -25.40 -7.36 -1.19
C ARG A 67 -25.49 -7.18 -2.71
N THR A 68 -26.38 -7.93 -3.35
CA THR A 68 -26.73 -7.69 -4.75
C THR A 68 -27.95 -6.76 -4.84
N PRO A 69 -28.18 -6.10 -5.98
CA PRO A 69 -29.38 -5.30 -6.21
C PRO A 69 -30.69 -6.09 -6.01
N VAL A 70 -30.63 -7.41 -6.16
CA VAL A 70 -31.77 -8.34 -6.04
C VAL A 70 -31.96 -8.88 -4.61
N GLY A 71 -31.18 -8.40 -3.65
CA GLY A 71 -31.29 -8.78 -2.23
C GLY A 71 -30.66 -10.12 -1.83
N ILE A 72 -30.32 -10.99 -2.79
CA ILE A 72 -29.63 -12.26 -2.51
C ILE A 72 -28.14 -11.98 -2.30
N PRO A 73 -27.56 -12.33 -1.15
CA PRO A 73 -26.17 -12.05 -0.91
C PRO A 73 -25.24 -13.03 -1.61
N ILE A 74 -24.13 -12.51 -2.14
CA ILE A 74 -23.04 -13.33 -2.65
C ILE A 74 -21.99 -13.45 -1.54
N LEU A 75 -21.68 -14.70 -1.17
CA LEU A 75 -20.63 -15.07 -0.24
C LEU A 75 -19.39 -15.50 -1.02
N THR A 76 -18.28 -14.80 -0.82
CA THR A 76 -17.02 -15.08 -1.51
C THR A 76 -15.90 -15.26 -0.51
N LEU A 77 -15.22 -16.41 -0.56
CA LEU A 77 -13.97 -16.62 0.14
C LEU A 77 -12.91 -15.64 -0.39
N THR A 78 -12.22 -14.91 0.48
CA THR A 78 -11.20 -13.93 0.10
C THR A 78 -10.06 -13.90 1.12
N PRO A 79 -8.82 -13.60 0.71
CA PRO A 79 -7.80 -13.11 1.63
C PRO A 79 -8.32 -11.85 2.33
N CYS A 80 -8.06 -11.78 3.63
CA CYS A 80 -8.37 -10.66 4.49
C CYS A 80 -7.16 -10.35 5.35
N ASP A 81 -7.07 -9.10 5.75
CA ASP A 81 -6.14 -8.61 6.72
C ASP A 81 -6.87 -7.92 7.88
N ASN A 82 -6.19 -7.79 9.01
CA ASN A 82 -6.68 -7.06 10.16
C ASN A 82 -5.53 -6.30 10.82
N GLN A 83 -5.76 -5.02 11.06
CA GLN A 83 -4.83 -4.06 11.65
C GLN A 83 -5.57 -3.28 12.73
N ASN A 84 -4.83 -2.86 13.76
CA ASN A 84 -5.38 -1.95 14.76
C ASN A 84 -5.51 -0.56 14.15
N LEU A 85 -6.70 0.04 14.28
CA LEU A 85 -6.91 1.44 13.95
C LEU A 85 -6.04 2.30 14.86
N LEU A 86 -5.23 3.17 14.25
CA LEU A 86 -4.40 4.12 14.99
C LEU A 86 -4.96 5.53 14.83
N PRO A 87 -5.05 6.32 15.92
CA PRO A 87 -5.36 7.74 15.81
C PRO A 87 -4.21 8.45 15.09
N GLY A 88 -4.54 9.18 14.04
CA GLY A 88 -3.56 9.77 13.15
C GLY A 88 -4.19 10.64 12.09
N LYS A 89 -3.34 11.26 11.28
CA LYS A 89 -3.72 11.87 10.01
C LYS A 89 -3.02 11.15 8.88
N HIS A 90 -3.78 10.82 7.85
CA HIS A 90 -3.27 10.23 6.63
C HIS A 90 -2.51 11.27 5.82
N LEU A 91 -1.51 10.87 5.04
CA LEU A 91 -0.73 11.78 4.19
C LEU A 91 -1.66 12.56 3.23
N LYS A 92 -2.71 11.92 2.71
CA LYS A 92 -3.74 12.58 1.87
C LYS A 92 -4.39 13.80 2.53
N GLU A 93 -4.53 13.80 3.86
CA GLU A 93 -5.17 14.89 4.58
C GLU A 93 -4.31 16.15 4.62
N PHE A 94 -3.01 16.04 4.36
CA PHE A 94 -2.10 17.18 4.30
C PHE A 94 -2.11 17.87 2.94
N ILE A 95 -2.71 17.27 1.91
CA ILE A 95 -2.82 17.88 0.58
C ILE A 95 -3.71 19.13 0.68
N ARG A 96 -3.24 20.25 0.10
CA ARG A 96 -3.87 21.58 0.17
C ARG A 96 -4.38 22.05 -1.19
N LEU A 97 -3.55 21.93 -2.22
CA LEU A 97 -3.82 22.44 -3.56
C LEU A 97 -3.24 21.48 -4.59
N ASN A 98 -4.03 21.16 -5.62
CA ASN A 98 -3.57 20.50 -6.83
C ASN A 98 -3.37 21.60 -7.87
N GLU A 99 -2.13 22.02 -8.10
CA GLU A 99 -1.82 22.98 -9.16
C GLU A 99 -1.61 22.22 -10.46
N LYS A 100 -2.41 22.50 -11.50
CA LYS A 100 -2.17 21.88 -12.81
C LYS A 100 -0.81 22.37 -13.33
N ILE A 101 0.09 21.44 -13.59
CA ILE A 101 1.38 21.74 -14.20
C ILE A 101 1.09 22.12 -15.64
N ARG A 102 1.59 23.28 -16.10
CA ARG A 102 1.41 23.69 -17.49
C ARG A 102 2.18 22.73 -18.40
N GLN A 103 1.47 22.00 -19.25
CA GLN A 103 2.05 21.15 -20.29
C GLN A 103 1.55 21.58 -21.67
N ASN A 104 2.08 20.96 -22.72
CA ASN A 104 1.58 21.16 -24.08
C ASN A 104 0.12 20.66 -24.20
N PRO A 105 -0.74 21.30 -25.02
CA PRO A 105 -2.18 21.05 -25.04
C PRO A 105 -2.60 19.59 -25.25
N LEU A 106 -1.84 18.84 -26.05
CA LEU A 106 -2.09 17.41 -26.28
C LEU A 106 -1.84 16.59 -25.00
N GLN A 107 -0.71 16.81 -24.32
CA GLN A 107 -0.42 16.14 -23.05
C GLN A 107 -1.42 16.55 -21.97
N ASP A 108 -1.81 17.82 -21.94
CA ASP A 108 -2.78 18.36 -20.99
C ASP A 108 -4.20 17.78 -21.16
N ALA A 109 -4.55 17.30 -22.35
CA ALA A 109 -5.85 16.73 -22.68
C ALA A 109 -5.93 15.23 -22.40
N PHE A 110 -4.85 14.49 -22.64
CA PHE A 110 -4.82 13.04 -22.44
C PHE A 110 -4.24 12.64 -21.07
N PHE A 111 -3.32 13.44 -20.51
CA PHE A 111 -2.52 13.10 -19.33
C PHE A 111 -2.22 14.35 -18.47
N PRO A 112 -3.25 14.97 -17.85
CA PRO A 112 -3.05 16.18 -17.05
C PRO A 112 -2.19 15.90 -15.81
N LYS A 113 -1.07 16.61 -15.66
CA LYS A 113 -0.22 16.54 -14.46
C LYS A 113 -0.62 17.59 -13.43
N TRP A 114 -0.57 17.19 -12.17
CA TRP A 114 -0.89 18.03 -11.01
C TRP A 114 0.29 18.03 -10.05
N LYS A 115 0.66 19.21 -9.55
CA LYS A 115 1.59 19.40 -8.46
C LYS A 115 0.83 19.36 -7.15
N LEU A 116 1.29 18.56 -6.19
CA LEU A 116 0.68 18.45 -4.86
C LEU A 116 1.35 19.44 -3.92
N ASN A 117 0.57 20.39 -3.40
CA ASN A 117 1.03 21.25 -2.32
C ASN A 117 0.52 20.71 -0.98
N PHE A 118 1.39 20.71 0.04
CA PHE A 118 1.07 20.19 1.36
C PHE A 118 1.01 21.30 2.42
N ASP A 119 0.11 21.14 3.39
CA ASP A 119 -0.10 22.07 4.51
C ASP A 119 0.29 21.44 5.84
N THR A 120 1.51 21.72 6.29
CA THR A 120 2.05 21.24 7.55
C THR A 120 1.41 21.90 8.77
N HIS A 121 0.72 23.04 8.63
CA HIS A 121 -0.03 23.63 9.75
C HIS A 121 -1.16 22.73 10.23
N LYS A 122 -1.61 21.77 9.41
CA LYS A 122 -2.55 20.72 9.81
C LYS A 122 -2.02 19.80 10.91
N PHE A 123 -0.72 19.80 11.20
CA PHE A 123 -0.16 19.11 12.38
C PHE A 123 -0.51 19.80 13.71
N GLY A 124 -0.86 21.09 13.69
CA GLY A 124 -0.91 21.91 14.89
C GLY A 124 0.50 22.28 15.39
N VAL A 125 0.66 22.54 16.69
CA VAL A 125 1.96 22.88 17.29
C VAL A 125 2.82 21.62 17.41
N ILE A 126 3.82 21.50 16.54
CA ILE A 126 4.77 20.39 16.52
C ILE A 126 6.21 20.90 16.59
N SER A 127 7.04 20.24 17.40
CA SER A 127 8.47 20.57 17.50
C SER A 127 9.23 20.20 16.23
N ARG A 128 10.23 21.00 15.86
CA ARG A 128 11.12 20.74 14.71
C ARG A 128 11.80 19.37 14.75
N SER A 129 12.13 18.85 15.95
CA SER A 129 12.70 17.50 16.10
C SER A 129 11.76 16.39 15.61
N LYS A 130 10.46 16.51 15.88
CA LYS A 130 9.44 15.58 15.39
C LYS A 130 9.26 15.68 13.87
N LEU A 131 9.28 16.89 13.30
CA LEU A 131 9.28 17.06 11.83
C LEU A 131 10.51 16.42 11.17
N LYS A 132 11.70 16.59 11.77
CA LYS A 132 12.93 15.91 11.31
C LYS A 132 12.82 14.38 11.39
N LYS A 133 12.24 13.85 12.46
CA LYS A 133 11.96 12.40 12.60
C LYS A 133 11.04 11.91 11.48
N ILE A 134 9.91 12.58 11.25
CA ILE A 134 8.98 12.23 10.17
C ILE A 134 9.70 12.24 8.81
N ALA A 135 10.51 13.28 8.54
CA ALA A 135 11.29 13.35 7.30
C ALA A 135 12.27 12.19 7.16
N LEU A 136 12.98 11.82 8.24
CA LEU A 136 13.87 10.66 8.26
C LEU A 136 13.10 9.35 7.97
N ASP A 137 11.94 9.16 8.59
CA ASP A 137 11.09 7.99 8.36
C ASP A 137 10.67 7.89 6.89
N PHE A 138 10.28 9.01 6.27
CA PHE A 138 9.97 9.07 4.83
C PHE A 138 11.17 8.79 3.94
N HIS A 139 12.38 9.21 4.32
CA HIS A 139 13.60 8.87 3.58
C HIS A 139 13.85 7.36 3.60
N ARG A 140 13.59 6.68 4.72
CA ARG A 140 13.67 5.22 4.81
C ARG A 140 12.64 4.53 3.92
N VAL A 141 11.44 5.10 3.76
CA VAL A 141 10.44 4.59 2.79
C VAL A 141 10.97 4.67 1.37
N ILE A 142 11.53 5.83 0.98
CA ILE A 142 12.14 6.00 -0.36
C ILE A 142 13.26 5.00 -0.59
N GLU A 143 14.12 4.77 0.40
CA GLU A 143 15.22 3.81 0.32
C GLU A 143 14.70 2.39 0.06
N VAL A 144 13.68 1.96 0.80
CA VAL A 144 13.04 0.66 0.60
C VAL A 144 12.37 0.53 -0.76
N THR A 145 11.69 1.58 -1.24
CA THR A 145 11.12 1.61 -2.59
C THR A 145 12.22 1.38 -3.63
N ASN A 146 13.36 2.06 -3.52
CA ASN A 146 14.48 1.86 -4.45
C ASN A 146 15.05 0.44 -4.38
N ILE A 147 15.26 -0.13 -3.19
CA ILE A 147 15.76 -1.51 -3.03
C ILE A 147 14.84 -2.49 -3.76
N TRP A 148 13.52 -2.36 -3.58
CA TRP A 148 12.57 -3.28 -4.22
C TRP A 148 12.52 -3.13 -5.73
N THR A 149 12.55 -1.91 -6.26
CA THR A 149 12.57 -1.67 -7.71
C THR A 149 13.89 -2.10 -8.34
N ASP A 150 15.02 -1.69 -7.76
CA ASP A 150 16.34 -1.88 -8.38
C ASP A 150 16.84 -3.32 -8.23
N GLU A 151 16.71 -3.91 -7.04
CA GLU A 151 17.26 -5.24 -6.72
C GLU A 151 16.26 -6.37 -6.97
N GLU A 152 14.99 -6.19 -6.57
CA GLU A 152 13.99 -7.28 -6.60
C GLU A 152 13.05 -7.23 -7.80
N LYS A 153 13.09 -6.13 -8.58
CA LYS A 153 12.18 -5.91 -9.73
C LYS A 153 10.71 -5.90 -9.31
N LEU A 154 10.45 -5.31 -8.14
CA LEU A 154 9.14 -5.23 -7.51
C LEU A 154 8.69 -3.78 -7.32
N ILE A 155 7.44 -3.52 -7.67
CA ILE A 155 6.78 -2.22 -7.45
C ILE A 155 6.21 -2.20 -6.05
N PHE A 156 6.71 -1.29 -5.22
CA PHE A 156 6.13 -1.00 -3.91
C PHE A 156 4.98 0.00 -4.03
N ASP A 157 3.75 -0.51 -4.07
CA ASP A 157 2.57 0.33 -4.26
C ASP A 157 1.99 0.76 -2.90
N ILE A 158 2.37 1.97 -2.47
CA ILE A 158 1.75 2.66 -1.34
C ILE A 158 1.09 3.96 -1.80
N HIS A 159 -0.18 4.09 -1.44
CA HIS A 159 -0.95 5.31 -1.66
C HIS A 159 -0.83 6.27 -0.45
N SER A 160 -1.05 7.56 -0.68
CA SER A 160 -1.02 8.58 0.40
C SER A 160 -2.10 8.37 1.47
N GLU A 161 -3.13 7.57 1.19
CA GLU A 161 -4.11 7.15 2.19
C GLU A 161 -3.63 5.98 3.06
N ASN A 162 -2.58 5.29 2.66
CA ASN A 162 -2.03 4.12 3.32
C ASN A 162 -0.80 4.46 4.19
N ILE A 163 -0.56 5.77 4.35
CA ILE A 163 0.49 6.36 5.18
C ILE A 163 -0.20 7.22 6.24
N ILE A 164 0.00 6.90 7.51
CA ILE A 164 -0.54 7.64 8.67
C ILE A 164 0.60 8.22 9.48
N ILE A 165 0.43 9.46 9.92
CA ILE A 165 1.24 10.06 10.98
C ILE A 165 0.40 10.06 12.26
N THR A 166 0.86 9.29 13.23
CA THR A 166 0.12 8.98 14.46
C THR A 166 0.14 10.13 15.47
N PHE A 167 -0.90 10.25 16.29
CA PHE A 167 -0.93 11.16 17.45
C PHE A 167 -0.98 10.37 18.77
N PRO A 168 -0.34 10.86 19.85
CA PRO A 168 0.43 12.11 19.97
C PRO A 168 1.93 11.97 19.62
N ASP A 169 2.35 10.77 19.19
CA ASP A 169 3.77 10.40 19.07
C ASP A 169 4.43 10.83 17.76
N PHE A 170 3.64 11.29 16.78
CA PHE A 170 4.10 11.74 15.46
C PHE A 170 5.03 10.72 14.79
N SER A 171 4.63 9.45 14.85
CA SER A 171 5.35 8.36 14.18
C SER A 171 4.68 8.03 12.86
N LEU A 172 5.49 7.87 11.80
CA LEU A 172 5.03 7.42 10.50
C LEU A 172 4.66 5.93 10.55
N LYS A 173 3.51 5.58 9.98
CA LYS A 173 3.03 4.21 9.87
C LYS A 173 2.49 3.93 8.48
N ILE A 174 2.81 2.75 7.94
CA ILE A 174 2.41 2.26 6.62
C ILE A 174 1.56 1.01 6.82
N PHE A 175 0.50 0.92 6.04
CA PHE A 175 -0.44 -0.21 6.06
C PHE A 175 -1.06 -0.42 4.68
N ASP A 176 -1.84 -1.49 4.52
CA ASP A 176 -2.60 -1.80 3.28
C ASP A 176 -1.83 -1.57 1.95
N TYR A 177 -0.57 -1.97 1.89
CA TYR A 177 0.27 -1.81 0.71
C TYR A 177 0.25 -3.07 -0.16
N HIS A 178 0.59 -2.89 -1.42
CA HIS A 178 0.71 -3.97 -2.38
C HIS A 178 2.11 -4.01 -2.98
N VAL A 179 2.48 -5.19 -3.46
CA VAL A 179 3.74 -5.41 -4.14
C VAL A 179 3.44 -6.14 -5.42
N PHE A 180 3.85 -5.56 -6.53
CA PHE A 180 3.63 -6.10 -7.86
C PHE A 180 4.96 -6.40 -8.52
N ASP A 181 4.96 -7.36 -9.42
CA ASP A 181 6.09 -7.59 -10.31
C ASP A 181 6.15 -6.43 -11.32
N GLU A 182 7.32 -5.82 -11.51
CA GLU A 182 7.48 -4.71 -12.45
C GLU A 182 7.10 -5.09 -13.88
N HIS A 183 7.25 -6.36 -14.26
CA HIS A 183 6.93 -6.86 -15.60
C HIS A 183 5.42 -6.93 -15.88
N LEU A 184 4.59 -6.79 -14.84
CA LEU A 184 3.14 -6.65 -14.98
C LEU A 184 2.72 -5.20 -15.24
N TYR A 185 3.65 -4.25 -15.15
CA TYR A 185 3.43 -2.85 -15.45
C TYR A 185 3.94 -2.54 -16.86
N GLU A 186 3.10 -1.88 -17.66
CA GLU A 186 3.52 -1.35 -18.96
C GLU A 186 3.95 0.11 -18.77
N PRO A 187 5.27 0.42 -18.75
CA PRO A 187 5.74 1.79 -18.58
C PRO A 187 5.30 2.66 -19.76
N SER A 188 4.84 3.87 -19.46
CA SER A 188 4.52 4.87 -20.48
C SER A 188 5.55 5.99 -20.47
N LYS A 189 5.65 6.75 -21.57
CA LYS A 189 6.51 7.93 -21.61
C LYS A 189 6.13 8.98 -20.56
N GLU A 190 4.89 8.98 -20.07
CA GLU A 190 4.40 9.96 -19.09
C GLU A 190 4.52 9.49 -17.65
N ASN A 191 4.46 8.19 -17.40
CA ASN A 191 4.68 7.55 -16.11
C ASN A 191 5.72 6.42 -16.27
N PRO A 192 7.02 6.75 -16.17
CA PRO A 192 8.09 5.80 -16.43
C PRO A 192 8.10 4.66 -15.40
N SER A 193 7.62 4.92 -14.18
CA SER A 193 7.45 3.91 -13.12
C SER A 193 6.58 4.49 -11.97
N PRO A 194 5.59 3.77 -11.44
CA PRO A 194 4.77 4.19 -10.29
C PRO A 194 5.58 4.65 -9.06
N GLU A 195 6.78 4.09 -8.90
CA GLU A 195 7.69 4.37 -7.79
C GLU A 195 8.26 5.77 -7.84
N ILE A 196 8.55 6.30 -9.04
CA ILE A 196 9.04 7.67 -9.21
C ILE A 196 7.98 8.68 -8.75
N ASP A 197 6.71 8.45 -9.10
CA ASP A 197 5.60 9.30 -8.66
C ASP A 197 5.41 9.24 -7.14
N HIS A 198 5.53 8.04 -6.56
CA HIS A 198 5.48 7.84 -5.12
C HIS A 198 6.63 8.58 -4.40
N ILE A 199 7.87 8.39 -4.86
CA ILE A 199 9.06 9.04 -4.32
C ILE A 199 8.96 10.56 -4.43
N ASN A 200 8.48 11.08 -5.57
CA ASN A 200 8.30 12.50 -5.78
C ASN A 200 7.27 13.08 -4.81
N THR A 201 6.13 12.41 -4.62
CA THR A 201 5.10 12.81 -3.66
C THR A 201 5.67 12.91 -2.25
N ILE A 202 6.45 11.90 -1.81
CA ILE A 202 7.10 11.92 -0.50
C ILE A 202 8.11 13.08 -0.41
N ARG A 203 8.94 13.28 -1.43
CA ARG A 203 9.94 14.36 -1.45
C ARG A 203 9.28 15.74 -1.38
N GLU A 204 8.18 15.95 -2.08
CA GLU A 204 7.40 17.19 -2.00
C GLU A 204 6.83 17.41 -0.61
N PHE A 205 6.29 16.36 0.01
CA PHE A 205 5.81 16.44 1.40
C PHE A 205 6.93 16.80 2.38
N VAL A 206 8.08 16.14 2.30
CA VAL A 206 9.23 16.42 3.18
C VAL A 206 9.75 17.85 2.97
N ARG A 207 9.80 18.34 1.73
CA ARG A 207 10.21 19.72 1.42
C ARG A 207 9.26 20.76 2.02
N SER A 208 7.98 20.46 2.17
CA SER A 208 7.00 21.36 2.78
C SER A 208 7.25 21.63 4.28
N PHE A 209 8.16 20.88 4.92
CA PHE A 209 8.49 21.08 6.33
C PHE A 209 9.44 22.27 6.57
N GLU A 210 9.97 22.89 5.51
CA GLU A 210 10.91 24.04 5.58
C GLU A 210 12.07 23.81 6.56
N LEU A 211 12.62 22.59 6.58
CA LEU A 211 13.54 22.13 7.62
C LEU A 211 14.96 22.72 7.60
N GLY A 212 15.20 23.77 6.81
CA GLY A 212 16.47 24.51 6.57
C GLY A 212 17.64 24.19 7.47
#